data_AF-A0A6A4GN58-F1
#
_entry.id   AF-A0A6A4GN58-F1
#
_cell.length_a   1.000
_cell.length_b   1.000
_cell.length_c   1.000
_cell.angle_alpha   90.00
_cell.angle_beta   90.00
_cell.angle_gamma   90.00
#
_symmetry.space_group_name_H-M   'P 1'
#
loop_
_entity.id
_entity.type
_entity.pdbx_description
1 polymer ?
#
loop_
_entity_poly.entity_id
_entity_poly.type
_entity_poly.pdbx_seq_one_letter_code
_entity_poly.pdbx_strand_id
1 'polypeptide(L)'
;MTSITPSVTVPSTSLNGAFTPWNLANTELLPKSVDVKNSYPGVPKKVWIFDPVDYNTKKERQTMVRQEYHDGVIAILQWIQKMKDSPKDHPIVITPSKALEQASEVYPNPFMGENMNISFKAAGIVVMESPGIGKSPFLNYIWNLRCHLNLPTLYIPANSTSWAWKENKLFRVQLSSCETEDLDEFLPENTWCLVDSNQQVGDVPKKIYNTLRFIIQASLPRRDQLAWVSHAPFKVFYFAMQEWSDVEFIAGLIVPGAMTN
;
A
#
# COMPACT_ATOMS: atom_id res chain seq x y z
N MET A 1 43.84 -19.31 3.86
CA MET A 1 42.69 -18.92 3.02
C MET A 1 42.08 -17.67 3.64
N THR A 2 42.40 -16.52 3.08
CA THR A 2 41.94 -15.21 3.53
C THR A 2 40.49 -15.00 3.08
N SER A 3 39.59 -14.83 4.06
CA SER A 3 38.19 -14.46 3.85
C SER A 3 38.13 -13.03 3.34
N ILE A 4 37.76 -12.85 2.07
CA ILE A 4 37.45 -11.56 1.48
C ILE A 4 35.97 -11.30 1.73
N THR A 5 35.67 -10.44 2.70
CA THR A 5 34.32 -9.92 2.89
C THR A 5 34.07 -8.87 1.80
N PRO A 6 33.04 -9.00 0.94
CA PRO A 6 32.77 -7.98 -0.05
C PRO A 6 32.23 -6.74 0.65
N SER A 7 32.99 -5.64 0.59
CA SER A 7 32.48 -4.31 0.94
C SER A 7 31.47 -3.91 -0.12
N VAL A 8 30.18 -3.97 0.24
CA VAL A 8 29.11 -3.43 -0.61
C VAL A 8 29.25 -1.91 -0.61
N THR A 9 29.87 -1.37 -1.65
CA THR A 9 29.91 0.06 -1.94
C THR A 9 28.48 0.49 -2.25
N VAL A 10 27.86 1.25 -1.34
CA VAL A 10 26.57 1.89 -1.59
C VAL A 10 26.81 2.97 -2.66
N PRO A 11 26.10 2.95 -3.80
CA PRO A 11 26.21 4.03 -4.77
C PRO A 11 25.77 5.33 -4.09
N SER A 12 26.70 6.27 -3.97
CA SER A 12 26.46 7.63 -3.49
C SER A 12 25.86 8.44 -4.64
N THR A 13 24.60 8.19 -4.99
CA THR A 13 23.83 9.05 -5.88
C THR A 13 22.55 9.45 -5.17
N SER A 14 22.69 10.25 -4.12
CA SER A 14 21.57 11.11 -3.74
C SER A 14 21.49 12.20 -4.80
N LEU A 15 20.57 12.06 -5.76
CA LEU A 15 20.09 13.18 -6.56
C LEU A 15 19.71 14.30 -5.57
N ASN A 16 20.55 15.33 -5.47
CA ASN A 16 20.39 16.54 -4.66
C ASN A 16 19.99 16.36 -3.18
N GLY A 17 20.32 15.23 -2.56
CA GLY A 17 19.92 14.95 -1.17
C GLY A 17 18.42 14.66 -0.97
N ALA A 18 17.64 14.57 -2.05
CA ALA A 18 16.19 14.38 -1.98
C ALA A 18 15.77 12.95 -1.61
N PHE A 19 16.70 12.00 -1.79
CA PHE A 19 16.56 10.60 -1.40
C PHE A 19 17.63 10.25 -0.38
N THR A 20 17.23 9.98 0.86
CA THR A 20 18.17 9.58 1.91
C THR A 20 17.88 8.14 2.33
N PRO A 21 18.85 7.22 2.29
CA PRO A 21 18.68 5.86 2.81
C PRO A 21 18.20 5.88 4.27
N TRP A 22 17.30 4.97 4.60
CA TRP A 22 16.76 4.78 5.94
C TRP A 22 16.93 3.34 6.37
N ASN A 23 17.36 3.12 7.61
CA ASN A 23 17.59 1.80 8.14
C ASN A 23 16.28 1.19 8.69
N LEU A 24 15.91 0.04 8.15
CA LEU A 24 14.73 -0.75 8.52
C LEU A 24 15.10 -1.95 9.40
N ALA A 25 16.06 -1.77 10.32
CA ALA A 25 16.48 -2.84 11.20
C ALA A 25 15.27 -3.40 11.98
N ASN A 26 14.95 -4.68 11.74
CA ASN A 26 13.99 -5.52 12.47
C ASN A 26 12.49 -5.24 12.28
N THR A 27 12.04 -4.61 11.20
CA THR A 27 10.59 -4.49 10.95
C THR A 27 10.04 -5.73 10.27
N GLU A 28 9.08 -6.39 10.91
CA GLU A 28 8.31 -7.44 10.25
C GLU A 28 7.29 -6.84 9.29
N LEU A 29 7.40 -7.21 8.02
CA LEU A 29 6.54 -6.68 6.94
C LEU A 29 5.37 -7.61 6.61
N LEU A 30 5.45 -8.89 6.96
CA LEU A 30 4.33 -9.81 6.71
C LEU A 30 3.29 -9.73 7.81
N PRO A 31 1.99 -9.87 7.44
CA PRO A 31 0.98 -10.10 8.44
C PRO A 31 1.24 -11.39 9.23
N LYS A 32 1.00 -11.32 10.54
CA LYS A 32 1.03 -12.45 11.47
C LYS A 32 -0.37 -12.86 11.84
N SER A 33 -0.54 -14.14 12.08
CA SER A 33 -1.79 -14.60 12.64
C SER A 33 -1.81 -14.52 14.17
N VAL A 34 -2.93 -14.10 14.73
CA VAL A 34 -3.17 -14.02 16.18
C VAL A 34 -4.49 -14.70 16.52
N ASP A 35 -4.49 -15.45 17.61
CA ASP A 35 -5.71 -16.06 18.15
C ASP A 35 -6.58 -15.00 18.83
N VAL A 36 -7.86 -14.96 18.45
CA VAL A 36 -8.86 -14.07 19.03
C VAL A 36 -9.62 -14.83 20.11
N LYS A 37 -9.36 -14.48 21.38
CA LYS A 37 -10.12 -15.00 22.51
C LYS A 37 -11.49 -14.31 22.56
N ASN A 38 -12.50 -14.93 21.97
CA ASN A 38 -13.86 -14.41 21.98
C ASN A 38 -14.90 -15.51 22.24
N SER A 39 -16.06 -15.12 22.77
CA SER A 39 -17.23 -15.98 22.97
C SER A 39 -18.37 -15.68 22.00
N TYR A 40 -18.18 -14.75 21.05
CA TYR A 40 -19.22 -14.26 20.15
C TYR A 40 -19.36 -15.20 18.94
N PRO A 41 -20.57 -15.71 18.66
CA PRO A 41 -20.80 -16.57 17.50
C PRO A 41 -20.37 -15.88 16.20
N GLY A 42 -19.61 -16.58 15.37
CA GLY A 42 -19.18 -16.11 14.05
C GLY A 42 -17.88 -15.31 14.03
N VAL A 43 -17.40 -14.77 15.15
CA VAL A 43 -16.11 -14.07 15.21
C VAL A 43 -14.98 -15.07 14.96
N PRO A 44 -14.10 -14.83 13.97
CA PRO A 44 -12.99 -15.71 13.67
C PRO A 44 -12.16 -15.99 14.92
N LYS A 45 -11.80 -17.26 15.14
CA LYS A 45 -10.90 -17.65 16.23
C LYS A 45 -9.47 -17.18 15.98
N LYS A 46 -9.16 -16.82 14.74
CA LYS A 46 -7.84 -16.43 14.25
C LYS A 46 -8.01 -15.28 13.27
N VAL A 47 -7.22 -14.23 13.44
CA VAL A 47 -7.17 -13.08 12.53
C VAL A 47 -5.74 -12.80 12.14
N TRP A 48 -5.58 -12.09 11.03
CA TRP A 48 -4.27 -11.61 10.59
C TRP A 48 -4.10 -10.17 11.03
N ILE A 49 -2.92 -9.83 11.54
CA ILE A 49 -2.55 -8.48 11.91
C ILE A 49 -1.25 -8.10 11.22
N PHE A 50 -1.04 -6.83 10.96
CA PHE A 50 0.25 -6.31 10.53
C PHE A 50 0.59 -5.07 11.34
N ASP A 51 1.88 -4.79 11.47
CA ASP A 51 2.36 -3.56 12.05
C ASP A 51 2.49 -2.53 10.93
N PRO A 52 1.60 -1.52 10.85
CA PRO A 52 1.76 -0.43 9.90
C PRO A 52 3.04 0.30 10.26
N VAL A 53 3.86 0.57 9.26
CA VAL A 53 5.15 1.19 9.54
C VAL A 53 4.97 2.69 9.72
N ASP A 54 4.82 3.12 10.98
CA ASP A 54 4.99 4.52 11.35
C ASP A 54 6.48 4.81 11.59
N TYR A 55 7.17 5.14 10.49
CA TYR A 55 8.59 5.48 10.49
C TYR A 55 8.93 6.72 11.33
N ASN A 56 7.95 7.52 11.75
CA ASN A 56 8.19 8.72 12.56
C ASN A 56 7.99 8.46 14.05
N THR A 57 6.95 7.72 14.45
CA THR A 57 6.57 7.65 15.87
C THR A 57 7.04 6.38 16.58
N LYS A 58 7.53 5.37 15.86
CA LYS A 58 7.92 4.05 16.40
C LYS A 58 6.83 3.40 17.27
N LYS A 59 5.58 3.88 17.23
CA LYS A 59 4.48 3.28 17.96
C LYS A 59 3.89 2.16 17.11
N GLU A 60 4.14 0.93 17.53
CA GLU A 60 3.52 -0.25 16.95
C GLU A 60 2.01 -0.21 17.26
N ARG A 61 1.20 0.06 16.23
CA ARG A 61 -0.26 -0.10 16.30
C ARG A 61 -0.67 -1.27 15.43
N GLN A 62 -0.77 -2.45 16.01
CA GLN A 62 -1.23 -3.64 15.31
C GLN A 62 -2.56 -3.36 14.61
N THR A 63 -2.61 -3.61 13.31
CA THR A 63 -3.79 -3.38 12.48
C THR A 63 -4.30 -4.71 11.95
N MET A 64 -5.58 -4.98 12.13
CA MET A 64 -6.21 -6.18 11.60
C MET A 64 -6.27 -6.12 10.07
N VAL A 65 -5.86 -7.20 9.41
CA VAL A 65 -6.09 -7.41 7.97
C VAL A 65 -7.53 -7.88 7.78
N ARG A 66 -8.32 -7.10 7.06
CA ARG A 66 -9.68 -7.47 6.67
C ARG A 66 -9.66 -8.40 5.45
N GLN A 67 -10.65 -9.28 5.34
CA GLN A 67 -10.82 -10.10 4.13
C GLN A 67 -11.04 -9.20 2.91
N GLU A 68 -11.76 -8.09 3.10
CA GLU A 68 -11.95 -7.03 2.10
C GLU A 68 -10.64 -6.46 1.56
N TYR A 69 -9.59 -6.31 2.39
CA TYR A 69 -8.30 -5.80 1.92
C TYR A 69 -7.65 -6.80 0.97
N HIS A 70 -7.69 -8.09 1.33
CA HIS A 70 -7.14 -9.14 0.49
C HIS A 70 -7.89 -9.24 -0.84
N ASP A 71 -9.21 -9.35 -0.79
CA ASP A 71 -10.05 -9.48 -1.98
C ASP A 71 -9.99 -8.24 -2.87
N GLY A 72 -9.89 -7.05 -2.27
CA GLY A 72 -9.69 -5.79 -2.99
C GLY A 72 -8.38 -5.74 -3.77
N VAL A 73 -7.26 -6.17 -3.18
CA VAL A 73 -5.98 -6.24 -3.91
C VAL A 73 -6.04 -7.27 -5.03
N ILE A 74 -6.64 -8.44 -4.79
CA ILE A 74 -6.84 -9.46 -5.85
C ILE A 74 -7.67 -8.89 -7.00
N ALA A 75 -8.76 -8.18 -6.70
CA ALA A 75 -9.61 -7.53 -7.71
C ALA A 75 -8.84 -6.48 -8.54
N ILE A 76 -8.00 -5.66 -7.89
CA ILE A 76 -7.14 -4.68 -8.57
C ILE A 76 -6.14 -5.38 -9.49
N LEU A 77 -5.48 -6.45 -9.03
CA LEU A 77 -4.50 -7.19 -9.83
C LEU A 77 -5.15 -7.85 -11.05
N GLN A 78 -6.31 -8.50 -10.87
CA GLN A 78 -7.09 -9.08 -11.96
C GLN A 78 -7.57 -8.00 -12.94
N TRP A 79 -7.98 -6.84 -12.44
CA TRP A 79 -8.37 -5.70 -13.26
C TRP A 79 -7.19 -5.18 -14.08
N ILE A 80 -6.01 -5.02 -13.50
CA ILE A 80 -4.79 -4.63 -14.23
C ILE A 80 -4.51 -5.64 -15.36
N GLN A 81 -4.60 -6.94 -15.09
CA GLN A 81 -4.36 -7.96 -16.10
C GLN A 81 -5.36 -7.85 -17.26
N LYS A 82 -6.66 -7.70 -16.95
CA LYS A 82 -7.70 -7.48 -17.96
C LYS A 82 -7.45 -6.22 -18.79
N MET A 83 -7.02 -5.13 -18.18
CA MET A 83 -6.72 -3.88 -18.88
C MET A 83 -5.53 -4.00 -19.85
N LYS A 84 -4.55 -4.87 -19.55
CA LYS A 84 -3.45 -5.18 -20.49
C LYS A 84 -3.94 -5.97 -21.69
N ASP A 85 -4.83 -6.93 -21.46
CA ASP A 85 -5.35 -7.82 -22.50
C ASP A 85 -6.41 -7.11 -23.36
N SER A 86 -7.19 -6.20 -22.76
CA SER A 86 -8.19 -5.38 -23.43
C SER A 86 -8.31 -4.02 -22.74
N PRO A 87 -7.89 -2.90 -23.38
CA PRO A 87 -7.93 -1.56 -22.78
C PRO A 87 -9.35 -0.96 -22.74
N LYS A 88 -10.39 -1.79 -22.64
CA LYS A 88 -11.78 -1.36 -22.47
C LYS A 88 -12.02 -1.00 -21.01
N ASP A 89 -13.05 -0.20 -20.76
CA ASP A 89 -13.49 0.13 -19.42
C ASP A 89 -14.03 -1.10 -18.70
N HIS A 90 -13.20 -1.70 -17.88
CA HIS A 90 -13.57 -2.79 -16.99
C HIS A 90 -13.79 -2.24 -15.58
N PRO A 91 -14.95 -2.48 -14.95
CA PRO A 91 -15.11 -2.19 -13.53
C PRO A 91 -14.19 -3.10 -12.71
N ILE A 92 -13.72 -2.59 -11.57
CA ILE A 92 -13.03 -3.39 -10.57
C ILE A 92 -14.11 -4.14 -9.79
N VAL A 93 -14.18 -5.46 -9.97
CA VAL A 93 -15.20 -6.31 -9.35
C VAL A 93 -14.56 -7.17 -8.28
N ILE A 94 -14.95 -6.96 -7.02
CA ILE A 94 -14.53 -7.80 -5.91
C ILE A 94 -15.30 -9.12 -5.98
N THR A 95 -14.57 -10.24 -5.92
CA THR A 95 -15.15 -11.56 -5.73
C THR A 95 -14.84 -11.99 -4.30
N PRO A 96 -15.83 -11.99 -3.39
CA PRO A 96 -15.60 -12.36 -2.00
C PRO A 96 -14.98 -13.75 -1.88
N SER A 97 -13.96 -13.86 -1.04
CA SER A 97 -13.28 -15.12 -0.77
C SER A 97 -13.22 -15.43 0.72
N LYS A 98 -12.67 -16.60 1.04
CA LYS A 98 -12.35 -17.02 2.42
C LYS A 98 -10.85 -17.25 2.59
N ALA A 99 -10.03 -16.58 1.76
CA ALA A 99 -8.59 -16.85 1.69
C ALA A 99 -7.89 -16.68 3.05
N LEU A 100 -8.28 -15.67 3.83
CA LEU A 100 -7.67 -15.42 5.14
C LEU A 100 -8.16 -16.39 6.22
N GLU A 101 -9.43 -16.78 6.17
CA GLU A 101 -10.03 -17.78 7.08
C GLU A 101 -9.41 -19.17 6.86
N GLN A 102 -9.12 -19.52 5.60
CA GLN A 102 -8.58 -20.82 5.21
C GLN A 102 -7.05 -20.91 5.33
N ALA A 103 -6.36 -19.77 5.47
CA ALA A 103 -4.91 -19.74 5.61
C ALA A 103 -4.46 -20.33 6.95
N SER A 104 -3.72 -21.43 6.90
CA SER A 104 -3.30 -22.17 8.10
C SER A 104 -2.15 -21.49 8.83
N GLU A 105 -1.02 -21.24 8.16
CA GLU A 105 0.22 -20.77 8.80
C GLU A 105 0.93 -19.65 8.05
N VAL A 106 0.83 -19.62 6.71
CA VAL A 106 1.50 -18.64 5.86
C VAL A 106 0.47 -17.68 5.31
N TYR A 107 0.76 -16.38 5.40
CA TYR A 107 -0.10 -15.35 4.83
C TYR A 107 -0.14 -15.49 3.30
N PRO A 108 -1.33 -15.61 2.67
CA PRO A 108 -1.45 -15.70 1.22
C PRO A 108 -1.21 -14.31 0.60
N ASN A 109 0.04 -13.94 0.34
CA ASN A 109 0.34 -12.62 -0.21
C ASN A 109 -0.15 -12.53 -1.67
N PRO A 110 -1.10 -11.62 -2.00
CA PRO A 110 -1.70 -11.52 -3.32
C PRO A 110 -0.71 -11.13 -4.43
N PHE A 111 0.46 -10.60 -4.08
CA PHE A 111 1.50 -10.22 -5.04
C PHE A 111 2.46 -11.37 -5.41
N MET A 112 2.28 -12.59 -4.88
CA MET A 112 3.13 -13.74 -5.20
C MET A 112 2.83 -14.35 -6.58
N GLY A 113 3.77 -15.16 -7.07
CA GLY A 113 3.63 -15.91 -8.33
C GLY A 113 3.57 -14.98 -9.55
N GLU A 114 2.57 -15.17 -10.40
CA GLU A 114 2.37 -14.40 -11.64
C GLU A 114 2.16 -12.89 -11.37
N ASN A 115 1.69 -12.54 -10.16
CA ASN A 115 1.40 -11.17 -9.79
C ASN A 115 2.64 -10.33 -9.44
N MET A 116 3.81 -10.96 -9.24
CA MET A 116 5.05 -10.24 -8.87
C MET A 116 5.50 -9.26 -9.96
N ASN A 117 5.21 -9.59 -11.22
CA ASN A 117 5.64 -8.81 -12.38
C ASN A 117 4.53 -7.91 -12.95
N ILE A 118 3.41 -7.77 -12.23
CA ILE A 118 2.33 -6.90 -12.66
C ILE A 118 2.77 -5.43 -12.56
N SER A 119 3.10 -4.87 -13.73
CA SER A 119 3.26 -3.43 -13.95
C SER A 119 2.08 -2.90 -14.76
N PHE A 120 1.50 -1.77 -14.38
CA PHE A 120 0.53 -1.04 -15.20
C PHE A 120 0.97 0.41 -15.27
N LYS A 121 1.27 0.88 -16.47
CA LYS A 121 1.67 2.27 -16.68
C LYS A 121 0.42 3.12 -16.85
N ALA A 122 0.52 4.36 -16.40
CA ALA A 122 -0.42 5.43 -16.69
C ALA A 122 -1.86 5.05 -16.31
N ALA A 123 -2.10 4.78 -15.02
CA ALA A 123 -3.44 4.61 -14.50
C ALA A 123 -3.51 4.96 -13.01
N GLY A 124 -4.70 5.35 -12.57
CA GLY A 124 -4.98 5.69 -11.19
C GLY A 124 -6.20 4.95 -10.65
N ILE A 125 -6.20 4.68 -9.36
CA ILE A 125 -7.36 4.25 -8.59
C ILE A 125 -7.56 5.23 -7.44
N VAL A 126 -8.78 5.72 -7.28
CA VAL A 126 -9.22 6.40 -6.06
C VAL A 126 -10.04 5.42 -5.26
N VAL A 127 -9.52 5.06 -4.09
CA VAL A 127 -10.21 4.33 -3.05
C VAL A 127 -11.12 5.32 -2.33
N MET A 128 -12.41 5.25 -2.61
CA MET A 128 -13.44 6.06 -1.97
C MET A 128 -14.16 5.26 -0.90
N GLU A 129 -14.86 5.97 0.00
CA GLU A 129 -16.00 5.53 0.84
C GLU A 129 -16.09 6.38 2.12
N SER A 130 -17.06 6.08 2.98
CA SER A 130 -17.25 6.71 4.30
C SER A 130 -15.96 6.81 5.14
N PRO A 131 -15.81 7.86 5.97
CA PRO A 131 -14.71 7.97 6.94
C PRO A 131 -14.66 6.76 7.88
N GLY A 132 -13.46 6.33 8.29
CA GLY A 132 -13.27 5.22 9.23
C GLY A 132 -13.33 3.81 8.64
N ILE A 133 -13.56 3.66 7.32
CA ILE A 133 -13.68 2.34 6.69
C ILE A 133 -12.37 1.57 6.50
N GLY A 134 -11.23 2.17 6.85
CA GLY A 134 -9.92 1.52 6.75
C GLY A 134 -9.15 1.75 5.45
N LYS A 135 -9.40 2.86 4.73
CA LYS A 135 -8.65 3.21 3.50
C LYS A 135 -7.14 3.39 3.72
N SER A 136 -6.75 4.13 4.76
CA SER A 136 -5.33 4.33 5.08
C SER A 136 -4.66 3.01 5.53
N PRO A 137 -5.28 2.19 6.42
CA PRO A 137 -4.86 0.80 6.64
C PRO A 137 -4.72 -0.05 5.37
N PHE A 138 -5.64 0.07 4.41
CA PHE A 138 -5.57 -0.66 3.14
C PHE A 138 -4.33 -0.28 2.32
N LEU A 139 -3.94 1.00 2.27
CA LEU A 139 -2.68 1.40 1.64
C LEU A 139 -1.46 0.85 2.37
N ASN A 140 -1.43 0.89 3.70
CA ASN A 140 -0.33 0.31 4.50
C ASN A 140 -0.22 -1.20 4.31
N TYR A 141 -1.37 -1.88 4.18
CA TYR A 141 -1.43 -3.30 3.85
C TYR A 141 -0.76 -3.57 2.49
N ILE A 142 -1.08 -2.81 1.44
CA ILE A 142 -0.42 -2.92 0.13
C ILE A 142 1.09 -2.65 0.24
N TRP A 143 1.47 -1.56 0.93
CA TRP A 143 2.86 -1.19 1.16
C TRP A 143 3.67 -2.34 1.77
N ASN A 144 3.19 -2.89 2.88
CA ASN A 144 3.86 -3.96 3.63
C ASN A 144 4.06 -5.21 2.77
N LEU A 145 3.00 -5.66 2.08
CA LEU A 145 3.07 -6.84 1.24
C LEU A 145 4.02 -6.70 0.04
N ARG A 146 4.04 -5.51 -0.57
CA ARG A 146 4.95 -5.22 -1.69
C ARG A 146 6.39 -5.11 -1.21
N CYS A 147 6.64 -4.43 -0.09
CA CYS A 147 7.98 -4.34 0.50
C CYS A 147 8.52 -5.73 0.87
N HIS A 148 7.68 -6.61 1.42
CA HIS A 148 8.06 -7.99 1.73
C HIS A 148 8.56 -8.77 0.51
N LEU A 149 7.96 -8.55 -0.66
CA LEU A 149 8.38 -9.17 -1.92
C LEU A 149 9.42 -8.35 -2.69
N ASN A 150 10.01 -7.34 -2.05
CA ASN A 150 10.94 -6.41 -2.67
C ASN A 150 10.42 -5.72 -3.95
N LEU A 151 9.12 -5.43 -4.00
CA LEU A 151 8.50 -4.76 -5.13
C LEU A 151 8.60 -3.24 -4.94
N PRO A 152 9.05 -2.48 -5.97
CA PRO A 152 9.25 -1.06 -5.83
C PRO A 152 7.91 -0.36 -5.56
N THR A 153 7.91 0.48 -4.53
CA THR A 153 6.69 1.15 -4.04
C THR A 153 7.07 2.52 -3.48
N LEU A 154 6.28 3.55 -3.78
CA LEU A 154 6.35 4.86 -3.17
C LEU A 154 5.10 5.03 -2.30
N TYR A 155 5.26 5.37 -1.03
CA TYR A 155 4.18 5.63 -0.10
C TYR A 155 4.24 7.08 0.41
N ILE A 156 3.12 7.78 0.27
CA ILE A 156 2.94 9.17 0.65
C ILE A 156 1.85 9.19 1.73
N PRO A 157 2.23 9.04 3.01
CA PRO A 157 1.30 9.12 4.13
C PRO A 157 0.78 10.55 4.31
N ALA A 158 -0.41 10.66 4.88
CA ALA A 158 -1.17 11.89 4.81
C ALA A 158 -0.64 13.07 5.66
N ASN A 159 0.17 12.79 6.69
CA ASN A 159 0.77 13.81 7.57
C ASN A 159 2.28 13.59 7.77
N SER A 160 2.93 12.93 6.83
CA SER A 160 4.28 12.43 7.06
C SER A 160 5.15 12.52 5.82
N THR A 161 6.43 12.37 6.08
CA THR A 161 7.47 12.14 5.11
C THR A 161 7.07 11.04 4.12
N SER A 162 7.38 11.22 2.84
CA SER A 162 7.20 10.18 1.82
C SER A 162 8.32 9.14 1.87
N TRP A 163 8.00 7.90 1.53
CA TRP A 163 8.90 6.76 1.64
C TRP A 163 8.93 5.99 0.33
N ALA A 164 10.12 5.63 -0.15
CA ALA A 164 10.28 4.75 -1.30
C ALA A 164 11.00 3.48 -0.89
N TRP A 165 10.43 2.33 -1.27
CA TRP A 165 11.07 1.03 -1.17
C TRP A 165 11.58 0.63 -2.55
N LYS A 166 12.89 0.33 -2.65
CA LYS A 166 13.55 -0.10 -3.88
C LYS A 166 14.79 -0.90 -3.52
N GLU A 167 15.02 -2.04 -4.19
CA GLU A 167 16.24 -2.84 -4.05
C GLU A 167 16.59 -3.20 -2.59
N ASN A 168 15.59 -3.66 -1.83
CA ASN A 168 15.68 -3.99 -0.40
C ASN A 168 16.14 -2.83 0.49
N LYS A 169 15.95 -1.59 0.03
CA LYS A 169 16.31 -0.38 0.76
C LYS A 169 15.09 0.52 0.85
N LEU A 170 14.96 1.14 2.01
CA LEU A 170 14.02 2.22 2.22
C LEU A 170 14.73 3.55 2.06
N PHE A 171 14.07 4.47 1.40
CA PHE A 171 14.53 5.82 1.20
C PHE A 171 13.46 6.77 1.70
N ARG A 172 13.91 7.76 2.46
CA ARG A 172 13.13 8.96 2.73
C ARG A 172 13.10 9.79 1.45
N VAL A 173 11.93 10.25 1.03
CA VAL A 173 11.75 11.07 -0.17
C VAL A 173 11.22 12.44 0.22
N GLN A 174 11.97 13.49 -0.15
CA GLN A 174 11.53 14.87 0.05
C GLN A 174 10.91 15.42 -1.25
N LEU A 175 9.62 15.15 -1.46
CA LEU A 175 8.91 15.50 -2.70
C LEU A 175 8.93 16.99 -3.06
N SER A 176 9.07 17.88 -2.07
CA SER A 176 9.21 19.33 -2.31
C SER A 176 10.51 19.69 -3.03
N SER A 177 11.53 18.85 -2.89
CA SER A 177 12.90 19.07 -3.39
C SER A 177 13.26 18.21 -4.60
N CYS A 178 12.41 17.25 -4.97
CA CYS A 178 12.56 16.44 -6.19
C CYS A 178 11.86 17.11 -7.36
N GLU A 179 12.47 17.17 -8.54
CA GLU A 179 11.74 17.36 -9.80
C GLU A 179 11.13 16.05 -10.32
N THR A 180 10.28 16.12 -11.35
CA THR A 180 9.66 14.91 -11.93
C THR A 180 10.71 14.00 -12.54
N GLU A 181 11.72 14.56 -13.18
CA GLU A 181 12.84 13.85 -13.79
C GLU A 181 13.65 13.07 -12.74
N ASP A 182 13.87 13.65 -11.56
CA ASP A 182 14.55 12.98 -10.44
C ASP A 182 13.76 11.74 -9.99
N LEU A 183 12.43 11.85 -9.92
CA LEU A 183 11.55 10.73 -9.56
C LEU A 183 11.49 9.67 -10.66
N ASP A 184 11.59 10.07 -11.93
CA ASP A 184 11.60 9.17 -13.07
C ASP A 184 12.89 8.37 -13.17
N GLU A 185 14.03 9.00 -12.90
CA GLU A 185 15.33 8.33 -12.79
C GLU A 185 15.39 7.41 -11.57
N PHE A 186 14.91 7.88 -10.42
CA PHE A 186 15.04 7.15 -9.17
C PHE A 186 14.11 5.94 -9.07
N LEU A 187 12.83 6.08 -9.43
CA LEU A 187 11.82 5.03 -9.26
C LEU A 187 11.76 4.12 -10.49
N PRO A 188 11.74 2.79 -10.36
CA PRO A 188 11.46 1.91 -11.49
C PRO A 188 10.09 2.17 -12.13
N GLU A 189 9.93 1.84 -13.41
CA GLU A 189 8.65 2.04 -14.12
C GLU A 189 7.48 1.24 -13.52
N ASN A 190 7.76 0.09 -12.89
CA ASN A 190 6.76 -0.77 -12.24
C ASN A 190 6.45 -0.37 -10.79
N THR A 191 6.91 0.81 -10.35
CA THR A 191 6.63 1.33 -9.01
C THR A 191 5.15 1.62 -8.85
N TRP A 192 4.57 1.19 -7.72
CA TRP A 192 3.23 1.62 -7.31
C TRP A 192 3.34 2.84 -6.38
N CYS A 193 2.54 3.86 -6.62
CA CYS A 193 2.47 5.07 -5.80
C CYS A 193 1.19 5.03 -4.95
N LEU A 194 1.36 4.89 -3.64
CA LEU A 194 0.28 4.81 -2.65
C LEU A 194 0.17 6.17 -1.96
N VAL A 195 -0.96 6.86 -2.11
CA VAL A 195 -1.15 8.23 -1.62
C VAL A 195 -2.31 8.28 -0.65
N ASP A 196 -2.01 8.55 0.61
CA ASP A 196 -3.03 8.75 1.64
C ASP A 196 -3.40 10.23 1.68
N SER A 197 -4.54 10.60 1.10
CA SER A 197 -5.04 11.97 1.05
C SER A 197 -6.03 12.21 2.18
N ASN A 198 -5.70 13.14 3.07
CA ASN A 198 -6.54 13.54 4.19
C ASN A 198 -6.75 15.07 4.21
N GLN A 199 -7.02 15.66 5.37
CA GLN A 199 -7.18 17.12 5.47
C GLN A 199 -5.88 17.91 5.22
N GLN A 200 -4.69 17.31 5.39
CA GLN A 200 -3.39 17.96 5.23
C GLN A 200 -2.79 17.69 3.85
N VAL A 201 -2.77 16.44 3.40
CA VAL A 201 -2.46 16.10 2.01
C VAL A 201 -3.74 16.21 1.22
N GLY A 202 -3.93 17.40 0.65
CA GLY A 202 -5.11 17.73 -0.13
C GLY A 202 -5.25 16.82 -1.33
N ASP A 203 -4.20 16.59 -2.12
CA ASP A 203 -4.30 15.94 -3.42
C ASP A 203 -3.04 15.14 -3.79
N VAL A 204 -3.13 14.28 -4.82
CA VAL A 204 -1.96 13.60 -5.41
C VAL A 204 -1.03 14.66 -6.01
N PRO A 205 0.25 14.78 -5.57
CA PRO A 205 1.13 15.82 -6.08
C PRO A 205 1.37 15.67 -7.59
N LYS A 206 1.38 16.80 -8.32
CA LYS A 206 1.59 16.84 -9.77
C LYS A 206 2.82 16.08 -10.24
N LYS A 207 3.90 16.18 -9.47
CA LYS A 207 5.16 15.48 -9.76
C LYS A 207 4.99 13.96 -9.77
N ILE A 208 4.04 13.41 -9.01
CA ILE A 208 3.75 11.97 -8.94
C ILE A 208 2.93 11.51 -10.13
N TYR A 209 1.79 12.13 -10.45
CA TYR A 209 0.99 11.67 -11.59
C TYR A 209 1.61 11.98 -12.95
N ASN A 210 2.59 12.89 -13.02
CA ASN A 210 3.39 13.09 -14.22
C ASN A 210 4.40 11.95 -14.49
N THR A 211 4.74 11.13 -13.49
CA THR A 211 5.64 9.98 -13.68
C THR A 211 5.02 8.83 -14.48
N LEU A 212 3.71 8.88 -14.75
CA LEU A 212 2.96 7.82 -15.43
C LEU A 212 3.05 6.44 -14.73
N ARG A 213 3.33 6.42 -13.42
CA ARG A 213 3.29 5.20 -12.60
C ARG A 213 1.86 4.90 -12.15
N PHE A 214 1.64 3.67 -11.66
CA PHE A 214 0.35 3.28 -11.13
C PHE A 214 0.08 3.96 -9.80
N ILE A 215 -1.07 4.64 -9.65
CA ILE A 215 -1.41 5.38 -8.43
C ILE A 215 -2.61 4.74 -7.76
N ILE A 216 -2.54 4.55 -6.44
CA ILE A 216 -3.70 4.28 -5.59
C ILE A 216 -3.78 5.40 -4.56
N GLN A 217 -4.87 6.17 -4.60
CA GLN A 217 -5.16 7.22 -3.64
C GLN A 217 -6.24 6.75 -2.67
N ALA A 218 -6.00 6.84 -1.36
CA ALA A 218 -7.06 6.83 -0.35
C ALA A 218 -7.53 8.27 -0.16
N SER A 219 -8.83 8.54 -0.33
CA SER A 219 -9.35 9.91 -0.23
C SER A 219 -10.77 9.94 0.34
N LEU A 220 -11.15 11.06 0.93
CA LEU A 220 -12.54 11.37 1.22
C LEU A 220 -13.18 11.95 -0.05
N PRO A 221 -14.50 11.78 -0.26
CA PRO A 221 -15.20 12.34 -1.44
C PRO A 221 -15.35 13.86 -1.32
N ARG A 222 -14.25 14.60 -1.34
CA ARG A 222 -14.17 16.06 -1.32
C ARG A 222 -13.60 16.52 -2.64
N ARG A 223 -14.22 17.52 -3.27
CA ARG A 223 -13.84 18.03 -4.60
C ARG A 223 -12.35 18.38 -4.69
N ASP A 224 -11.82 19.03 -3.66
CA ASP A 224 -10.43 19.47 -3.62
C ASP A 224 -9.43 18.30 -3.58
N GLN A 225 -9.86 17.12 -3.10
CA GLN A 225 -9.00 15.93 -3.01
C GLN A 225 -8.99 15.06 -4.25
N LEU A 226 -9.84 15.40 -5.23
CA LEU A 226 -9.96 14.69 -6.49
C LEU A 226 -9.59 15.59 -7.68
N ALA A 227 -8.95 16.74 -7.43
CA ALA A 227 -8.59 17.65 -8.51
C ALA A 227 -7.60 16.98 -9.49
N TRP A 228 -6.64 16.19 -9.00
CA TRP A 228 -5.69 15.45 -9.84
C TRP A 228 -6.38 14.52 -10.86
N VAL A 229 -7.56 13.98 -10.55
CA VAL A 229 -8.32 13.09 -11.44
C VAL A 229 -8.59 13.75 -12.79
N SER A 230 -8.85 15.06 -12.79
CA SER A 230 -9.10 15.85 -13.99
C SER A 230 -7.82 16.32 -14.70
N HIS A 231 -6.67 16.28 -14.02
CA HIS A 231 -5.38 16.75 -14.53
C HIS A 231 -4.42 15.62 -14.90
N ALA A 232 -4.70 14.39 -14.46
CA ALA A 232 -3.88 13.24 -14.75
C ALA A 232 -3.85 13.00 -16.27
N PRO A 233 -2.69 12.73 -16.88
CA PRO A 233 -2.59 12.44 -18.31
C PRO A 233 -3.11 11.03 -18.66
N PHE A 234 -3.83 10.40 -17.75
CA PHE A 234 -4.31 9.03 -17.85
C PHE A 234 -5.62 8.82 -17.13
N LYS A 235 -6.23 7.65 -17.37
CA LYS A 235 -7.52 7.31 -16.78
C LYS A 235 -7.40 6.95 -15.31
N VAL A 236 -8.30 7.53 -14.52
CA VAL A 236 -8.47 7.23 -13.11
C VAL A 236 -9.79 6.51 -12.89
N PHE A 237 -9.74 5.44 -12.11
CA PHE A 237 -10.86 4.57 -11.78
C PHE A 237 -11.22 4.74 -10.31
N TYR A 238 -12.46 4.38 -9.96
CA TYR A 238 -12.93 4.43 -8.59
C TYR A 238 -13.09 3.02 -8.04
N PHE A 239 -12.62 2.82 -6.82
CA PHE A 239 -12.77 1.58 -6.06
C PHE A 239 -13.47 1.90 -4.75
N ALA A 240 -14.64 1.31 -4.53
CA ALA A 240 -15.41 1.47 -3.30
C ALA A 240 -15.11 0.29 -2.37
N MET A 241 -14.64 0.59 -1.16
CA MET A 241 -14.38 -0.44 -0.15
C MET A 241 -15.64 -0.79 0.65
N GLN A 242 -15.87 -2.06 0.90
CA GLN A 242 -17.02 -2.48 1.71
C GLN A 242 -16.93 -2.03 3.16
N GLU A 243 -18.10 -1.84 3.76
CA GLU A 243 -18.20 -1.54 5.18
C GLU A 243 -17.68 -2.69 6.05
N TRP A 244 -17.32 -2.37 7.30
CA TRP A 244 -16.98 -3.39 8.27
C TRP A 244 -18.21 -4.26 8.52
N SER A 245 -18.06 -5.58 8.42
CA SER A 245 -19.10 -6.46 8.97
C SER A 245 -19.09 -6.37 10.49
N ASP A 246 -20.23 -6.64 11.14
CA ASP A 246 -20.33 -6.67 12.61
C ASP A 246 -19.27 -7.60 13.23
N VAL A 247 -19.01 -8.72 12.54
CA VAL A 247 -18.06 -9.75 12.98
C VAL A 247 -16.61 -9.25 12.89
N GLU A 248 -16.25 -8.59 11.79
CA GLU A 248 -14.93 -7.95 11.64
C GLU A 248 -14.75 -6.82 12.65
N PHE A 249 -15.81 -6.03 12.89
CA PHE A 249 -15.78 -4.95 13.85
C PHE A 249 -15.53 -5.48 15.27
N ILE A 250 -16.25 -6.52 15.70
CA ILE A 250 -16.01 -7.15 17.00
C ILE A 250 -14.58 -7.72 17.07
N ALA A 251 -14.11 -8.41 16.02
CA ALA A 251 -12.74 -8.93 15.97
C ALA A 251 -11.70 -7.81 16.12
N GLY A 252 -11.88 -6.70 15.41
CA GLY A 252 -11.01 -5.53 15.47
C GLY A 252 -11.00 -4.84 16.84
N LEU A 253 -12.09 -4.88 17.61
CA LEU A 253 -12.11 -4.36 18.98
C LEU A 253 -11.30 -5.24 19.96
N ILE A 254 -11.27 -6.56 19.70
CA ILE A 254 -10.62 -7.53 20.59
C ILE A 254 -9.11 -7.53 20.37
N VAL A 255 -8.64 -7.27 19.15
CA VAL A 255 -7.21 -7.12 18.85
C VAL A 255 -6.70 -5.79 19.43
N PRO A 256 -5.78 -5.80 20.41
CA PRO A 256 -5.25 -4.57 21.00
C PRO A 256 -4.65 -3.65 19.92
N GLY A 257 -5.16 -2.42 19.83
CA GLY A 257 -4.62 -1.39 18.92
C GLY A 257 -5.24 -1.31 17.52
N ALA A 258 -6.10 -2.25 17.12
CA ALA A 258 -6.59 -2.36 15.74
C ALA A 258 -7.65 -1.34 15.31
N MET A 259 -8.21 -0.53 16.21
CA MET A 259 -9.31 0.41 15.91
C MET A 259 -9.12 1.87 16.36
N THR A 260 -7.89 2.29 16.65
CA THR A 260 -7.64 3.71 16.97
C THR A 260 -7.32 4.51 15.70
N ASN A 261 -8.32 5.25 15.20
CA ASN A 261 -8.18 6.28 14.16
C ASN A 261 -7.23 7.41 14.60
#